data_AF-A0A7K1UJN5-F1
#
_entry.id   AF-A0A7K1UJN5-F1
#
_cell.length_a   1.000
_cell.length_b   1.000
_cell.length_c   1.000
_cell.angle_alpha   90.00
_cell.angle_beta   90.00
_cell.angle_gamma   90.00
#
_symmetry.space_group_name_H-M   'P 1'
#
loop_
_entity.id
_entity.type
_entity.pdbx_description
1 polymer ?
#
loop_
_entity_poly.entity_id
_entity_poly.type
_entity_poly.pdbx_seq_one_letter_code
_entity_poly.pdbx_strand_id
1 'polypeptide(L)'
;MPEQQPQALPNMTRLVTIIEQLREHCPWTAQLTHQSLTPYLLEEAQEVAAEIGAGITGEPLRKELGDVLLQVVLHAAIAAERDQFDLDGVAEAISAKLIRRNPHVFEPDGTLNPQEATVEEIDAAWDRIKAQEKHELHGPDSPQY
;
A
#
# COMPACT_ATOMS: atom_id res chain seq x y z
N MET A 1 6.29 28.18 6.47
CA MET A 1 6.82 27.06 5.65
C MET A 1 5.95 27.00 4.41
N PRO A 2 6.49 26.85 3.18
CA PRO A 2 5.64 26.77 2.01
C PRO A 2 4.74 25.54 2.14
N GLU A 3 3.42 25.73 2.05
CA GLU A 3 2.46 24.65 1.88
C GLU A 3 2.90 23.81 0.67
N GLN A 4 3.31 22.58 0.92
CA GLN A 4 3.56 21.64 -0.16
C GLN A 4 2.21 21.32 -0.80
N GLN A 5 1.99 21.82 -2.01
CA GLN A 5 0.81 21.44 -2.79
C GLN A 5 0.85 19.93 -3.06
N PRO A 6 -0.30 19.23 -3.01
CA PRO A 6 -0.36 17.81 -3.35
C PRO A 6 0.28 17.60 -4.72
N GLN A 7 1.35 16.81 -4.75
CA GLN A 7 2.00 16.47 -6.01
C GLN A 7 1.07 15.53 -6.78
N ALA A 8 0.56 15.99 -7.93
CA ALA A 8 -0.14 15.11 -8.85
C ALA A 8 0.78 13.97 -9.30
N LEU A 9 0.26 12.74 -9.32
CA LEU A 9 0.96 11.53 -9.77
C LEU A 9 0.46 11.09 -11.15
N PRO A 10 0.79 11.82 -12.25
CA PRO A 10 0.21 11.56 -13.57
C PRO A 10 0.52 10.15 -14.10
N ASN A 11 1.68 9.58 -13.75
CA ASN A 11 2.03 8.21 -14.13
C ASN A 11 1.19 7.17 -13.37
N MET A 12 0.78 7.46 -12.13
CA MET A 12 -0.12 6.59 -11.38
C MET A 12 -1.52 6.61 -12.00
N THR A 13 -2.03 7.79 -12.31
CA THR A 13 -3.31 7.94 -13.04
C THR A 13 -3.28 7.19 -14.36
N ARG A 14 -2.18 7.30 -15.12
CA ARG A 14 -1.99 6.55 -16.36
C ARG A 14 -2.00 5.04 -16.14
N LEU A 15 -1.32 4.53 -15.11
CA LEU A 15 -1.30 3.10 -14.79
C LEU A 15 -2.71 2.59 -14.47
N VAL A 16 -3.44 3.28 -13.59
CA VAL A 16 -4.82 2.95 -13.25
C VAL A 16 -5.68 2.88 -14.51
N THR A 17 -5.61 3.91 -15.37
CA THR A 17 -6.35 3.95 -16.64
C THR A 17 -6.00 2.76 -17.53
N ILE A 18 -4.71 2.41 -17.66
CA ILE A 18 -4.27 1.26 -18.47
C ILE A 18 -4.88 -0.05 -17.91
N ILE A 19 -4.86 -0.24 -16.60
CA ILE A 19 -5.41 -1.45 -15.98
C ILE A 19 -6.91 -1.53 -16.14
N GLU A 20 -7.65 -0.44 -15.95
CA GLU A 20 -9.09 -0.38 -16.21
C GLU A 20 -9.42 -0.75 -17.66
N GLN A 21 -8.69 -0.18 -18.62
CA GLN A 21 -8.87 -0.49 -20.05
C GLN A 21 -8.55 -1.95 -20.37
N LEU A 22 -7.53 -2.53 -19.73
CA LEU A 22 -7.24 -3.96 -19.88
C LEU A 22 -8.34 -4.82 -19.24
N ARG A 23 -8.86 -4.46 -18.07
CA ARG A 23 -9.99 -5.16 -17.43
C ARG A 23 -11.24 -5.12 -18.29
N GLU A 24 -11.51 -4.01 -18.97
CA GLU A 24 -12.68 -3.83 -19.84
C GLU A 24 -12.53 -4.53 -21.21
N HIS A 25 -11.35 -4.45 -21.83
CA HIS A 25 -11.17 -4.83 -23.23
C HIS A 25 -10.30 -6.07 -23.48
N CYS A 26 -9.61 -6.60 -22.46
CA CYS A 26 -8.79 -7.81 -22.59
C CYS A 26 -9.46 -9.01 -21.85
N PRO A 27 -9.94 -10.04 -22.58
CA PRO A 27 -10.58 -11.20 -21.96
C PRO A 27 -9.69 -11.95 -20.96
N TRP A 28 -8.37 -11.90 -21.14
CA TRP A 28 -7.42 -12.51 -20.21
C TRP A 28 -7.39 -11.74 -18.88
N THR A 29 -7.22 -10.43 -18.93
CA THR A 29 -7.17 -9.59 -17.72
C THR A 29 -8.52 -9.55 -17.02
N ALA A 30 -9.64 -9.54 -17.76
CA ALA A 30 -11.00 -9.57 -17.22
C ALA A 30 -11.30 -10.82 -16.36
N GLN A 31 -10.69 -11.96 -16.69
CA GLN A 31 -10.88 -13.22 -15.95
C GLN A 31 -10.07 -13.30 -14.65
N LEU A 32 -9.14 -12.38 -14.42
CA LEU A 32 -8.33 -12.37 -13.20
C LEU A 32 -9.20 -12.12 -11.97
N THR A 33 -8.87 -12.82 -10.89
CA THR A 33 -9.46 -12.73 -9.56
C THR A 33 -8.36 -12.50 -8.54
N HIS A 34 -8.70 -12.09 -7.31
CA HIS A 34 -7.72 -12.00 -6.24
C HIS A 34 -6.98 -13.33 -6.03
N GLN A 35 -7.71 -14.45 -6.06
CA GLN A 35 -7.15 -15.78 -5.83
C GLN A 35 -6.20 -16.21 -6.94
N SER A 36 -6.52 -15.90 -8.20
CA SER A 36 -5.63 -16.23 -9.32
C SER A 36 -4.39 -15.34 -9.36
N LEU A 37 -4.44 -14.15 -8.75
CA LEU A 37 -3.32 -13.21 -8.70
C LEU A 37 -2.34 -13.46 -7.54
N THR A 38 -2.79 -14.09 -6.44
CA THR A 38 -1.96 -14.40 -5.28
C THR A 38 -0.58 -15.01 -5.59
N PRO A 39 -0.43 -16.04 -6.45
CA PRO A 39 0.90 -16.61 -6.72
C PRO A 39 1.84 -15.59 -7.37
N TYR A 40 1.34 -14.76 -8.29
CA TYR A 40 2.14 -13.74 -8.96
C TYR A 40 2.55 -12.64 -7.98
N LEU A 41 1.64 -12.15 -7.13
CA LEU A 41 1.99 -11.19 -6.08
C LEU A 41 3.13 -11.70 -5.16
N LEU A 42 3.11 -12.99 -4.83
CA LEU A 42 4.18 -13.59 -4.03
C LEU A 42 5.51 -13.68 -4.81
N GLU A 43 5.44 -14.03 -6.09
CA GLU A 43 6.58 -14.08 -7.00
C GLU A 43 7.23 -12.70 -7.13
N GLU A 44 6.49 -11.65 -7.47
CA GLU A 44 7.04 -10.30 -7.64
C GLU A 44 7.69 -9.77 -6.34
N ALA A 45 7.08 -10.07 -5.18
CA ALA A 45 7.66 -9.72 -3.88
C ALA A 45 8.98 -10.46 -3.60
N GLN A 46 9.09 -11.72 -4.06
CA GLN A 46 10.32 -12.50 -3.97
C GLN A 46 11.40 -11.98 -4.93
N GLU A 47 11.02 -11.55 -6.14
CA GLU A 47 11.96 -10.94 -7.09
C GLU A 47 12.55 -9.63 -6.55
N VAL A 48 11.71 -8.75 -5.98
CA VAL A 48 12.20 -7.55 -5.26
C VAL A 48 13.18 -7.93 -4.15
N ALA A 49 12.85 -8.94 -3.34
CA ALA A 49 13.72 -9.39 -2.26
C ALA A 49 15.05 -9.98 -2.78
N ALA A 50 15.01 -10.69 -3.91
CA ALA A 50 16.19 -11.27 -4.55
C ALA A 50 17.14 -10.19 -5.08
N GLU A 51 16.61 -9.18 -5.78
CA GLU A 51 17.40 -8.04 -6.27
C GLU A 51 18.08 -7.28 -5.13
N ILE A 52 17.34 -6.98 -4.05
CA ILE A 52 17.88 -6.34 -2.85
C ILE A 52 18.97 -7.23 -2.20
N GLY A 53 18.70 -8.53 -2.07
CA GLY A 53 19.64 -9.49 -1.48
C GLY A 53 20.94 -9.65 -2.28
N ALA A 54 20.87 -9.47 -3.60
CA ALA A 54 22.03 -9.46 -4.49
C ALA A 54 22.77 -8.10 -4.52
N GLY A 55 22.28 -7.10 -3.80
CA GLY A 55 22.83 -5.74 -3.82
C GLY A 55 22.58 -4.99 -5.13
N ILE A 56 21.60 -5.43 -5.91
CA ILE A 56 21.24 -4.81 -7.18
C ILE A 56 20.32 -3.60 -6.90
N THR A 57 20.60 -2.49 -7.57
CA THR A 57 19.90 -1.22 -7.40
C THR A 57 19.67 -0.55 -8.76
N GLY A 58 18.94 0.56 -8.78
CA GLY A 58 18.67 1.31 -10.00
C GLY A 58 17.55 0.67 -10.81
N GLU A 59 17.77 0.50 -12.12
CA GLU A 59 16.72 0.08 -13.05
C GLU A 59 16.15 -1.32 -12.77
N PRO A 60 16.94 -2.36 -12.45
CA PRO A 60 16.40 -3.69 -12.15
C PRO A 60 15.45 -3.65 -10.95
N LEU A 61 15.88 -3.06 -9.83
CA LEU A 61 15.03 -2.90 -8.65
C LEU A 61 13.77 -2.05 -8.94
N ARG A 62 13.91 -1.01 -9.77
CA ARG A 62 12.76 -0.19 -10.20
C ARG A 62 11.74 -1.00 -10.99
N LYS A 63 12.18 -1.94 -11.84
CA LYS A 63 11.31 -2.85 -12.60
C LYS A 63 10.51 -3.72 -11.63
N GLU A 64 11.18 -4.44 -10.73
CA GLU A 64 10.47 -5.38 -9.84
C GLU A 64 9.54 -4.66 -8.84
N LEU A 65 9.89 -3.46 -8.39
CA LEU A 65 8.96 -2.61 -7.62
C LEU A 65 7.74 -2.18 -8.45
N GLY A 66 7.91 -1.99 -9.76
CA GLY A 66 6.83 -1.75 -10.71
C GLY A 66 5.90 -2.95 -10.87
N ASP A 67 6.44 -4.16 -10.88
CA ASP A 67 5.67 -5.40 -10.99
C ASP A 67 4.87 -5.68 -9.70
N VAL A 68 5.43 -5.39 -8.52
CA VAL A 68 4.64 -5.35 -7.26
C VAL A 68 3.53 -4.30 -7.31
N LEU A 69 3.82 -3.10 -7.82
CA LEU A 69 2.82 -2.04 -7.95
C LEU A 69 1.69 -2.47 -8.91
N LEU A 70 2.01 -3.13 -10.03
CA LEU A 70 1.03 -3.69 -10.95
C LEU A 70 0.04 -4.60 -10.23
N GLN A 71 0.54 -5.49 -9.37
CA GLN A 71 -0.32 -6.39 -8.59
C GLN A 71 -1.26 -5.60 -7.67
N VAL A 72 -0.76 -4.60 -6.94
CA VAL A 72 -1.60 -3.74 -6.07
C VAL A 72 -2.72 -3.07 -6.87
N VAL A 73 -2.41 -2.49 -8.04
CA VAL A 73 -3.40 -1.81 -8.88
C VAL A 73 -4.41 -2.80 -9.47
N LEU A 74 -3.99 -4.01 -9.86
CA LEU A 74 -4.91 -5.06 -10.32
C LEU A 74 -5.89 -5.50 -9.23
N HIS A 75 -5.40 -5.72 -8.00
CA HIS A 75 -6.26 -6.04 -6.86
C HIS A 75 -7.23 -4.89 -6.57
N ALA A 76 -6.78 -3.64 -6.60
CA ALA A 76 -7.65 -2.47 -6.43
C ALA A 76 -8.73 -2.39 -7.51
N ALA A 77 -8.40 -2.61 -8.79
CA ALA A 77 -9.36 -2.59 -9.89
C ALA A 77 -10.43 -3.70 -9.74
N ILE A 78 -10.02 -4.92 -9.36
CA ILE A 78 -10.93 -6.05 -9.11
C ILE A 78 -11.90 -5.76 -7.95
N ALA A 79 -11.45 -5.05 -6.92
CA ALA A 79 -12.28 -4.66 -5.79
C ALA A 79 -13.25 -3.53 -6.16
N ALA A 80 -12.79 -2.58 -6.98
CA ALA A 80 -13.60 -1.44 -7.45
C ALA A 80 -14.79 -1.90 -8.30
N GLU A 81 -14.64 -2.94 -9.12
CA GLU A 81 -15.74 -3.55 -9.89
C GLU A 81 -16.88 -4.12 -9.01
N ARG A 82 -16.63 -4.29 -7.72
CA ARG A 82 -17.60 -4.80 -6.72
C ARG A 82 -18.02 -3.72 -5.73
N ASP A 83 -17.73 -2.44 -6.02
CA ASP A 83 -18.00 -1.30 -5.15
C ASP A 83 -17.39 -1.47 -3.74
N GLN A 84 -16.23 -2.13 -3.63
CA GLN A 84 -15.57 -2.39 -2.33
C GLN A 84 -14.55 -1.32 -1.97
N PHE A 85 -13.46 -1.23 -2.73
CA PHE A 85 -12.42 -0.22 -2.60
C PHE A 85 -11.67 -0.06 -3.92
N ASP A 86 -11.01 1.08 -4.09
CA ASP A 86 -10.14 1.36 -5.23
C ASP A 86 -8.70 1.65 -4.76
N LEU A 87 -7.85 2.11 -5.67
CA LEU A 87 -6.45 2.39 -5.35
C LEU A 87 -6.30 3.56 -4.36
N ASP A 88 -7.20 4.54 -4.43
CA ASP A 88 -7.19 5.69 -3.52
C ASP A 88 -7.55 5.24 -2.09
N GLY A 89 -8.57 4.38 -1.94
CA GLY A 89 -8.91 3.77 -0.66
C GLY A 89 -7.78 2.92 -0.06
N VAL A 90 -7.02 2.21 -0.90
CA VAL A 90 -5.79 1.50 -0.44
C VAL A 90 -4.76 2.49 0.09
N ALA A 91 -4.51 3.59 -0.65
CA ALA A 91 -3.56 4.63 -0.28
C ALA A 91 -3.99 5.38 0.99
N GLU A 92 -5.28 5.70 1.13
CA GLU A 92 -5.87 6.31 2.31
C GLU A 92 -5.67 5.42 3.55
N ALA A 93 -6.00 4.13 3.45
CA ALA A 93 -5.91 3.20 4.55
C ALA A 93 -4.46 3.06 5.08
N ILE A 94 -3.47 2.94 4.19
CA ILE A 94 -2.06 2.88 4.60
C ILE A 94 -1.56 4.23 5.13
N SER A 95 -2.01 5.35 4.56
CA SER A 95 -1.62 6.69 5.01
C SER A 95 -2.11 6.99 6.41
N ALA A 96 -3.40 6.73 6.68
CA ALA A 96 -3.99 6.89 8.01
C ALA A 96 -3.28 6.02 9.05
N LYS A 97 -2.91 4.78 8.69
CA LYS A 97 -2.12 3.89 9.56
C LYS A 97 -0.73 4.44 9.86
N LEU A 98 -0.02 4.96 8.86
CA LEU A 98 1.32 5.52 9.04
C LEU A 98 1.27 6.78 9.92
N ILE A 99 0.31 7.68 9.70
CA ILE A 99 0.10 8.85 10.56
C ILE A 99 -0.12 8.43 12.02
N ARG A 100 -1.04 7.49 12.28
CA ARG A 100 -1.31 7.01 13.64
C ARG A 100 -0.11 6.35 14.31
N ARG A 101 0.70 5.59 13.57
CA ARG A 101 1.85 4.85 14.11
C ARG A 101 3.13 5.68 14.24
N ASN A 102 3.14 6.90 13.71
CA ASN A 102 4.26 7.83 13.79
C ASN A 102 3.86 9.14 14.51
N PRO A 103 3.36 9.08 15.76
CA PRO A 103 2.96 10.29 16.50
C PRO A 103 4.13 11.21 16.87
N HIS A 104 5.37 10.72 16.73
CA HIS A 104 6.59 11.52 16.87
C HIS A 104 6.88 12.37 15.62
N VAL A 105 6.17 12.15 14.51
CA VAL A 105 6.31 12.93 13.27
C VAL A 105 5.03 13.70 12.95
N PHE A 106 3.86 13.10 13.20
CA PHE A 106 2.57 13.60 12.77
C PHE A 106 1.60 13.79 13.95
N GLU A 107 0.78 14.83 13.85
CA GLU A 107 -0.47 14.98 14.60
C GLU A 107 -1.54 14.02 14.04
N PRO A 108 -2.64 13.76 14.77
CA PRO A 108 -3.71 12.87 14.32
C PRO A 108 -4.37 13.26 12.98
N ASP A 109 -4.29 14.54 12.60
CA ASP A 109 -4.81 15.06 11.32
C ASP A 109 -3.80 14.96 10.17
N GLY A 110 -2.60 14.42 10.42
CA GLY A 110 -1.51 14.30 9.44
C GLY A 110 -0.62 15.53 9.33
N THR A 111 -0.87 16.58 10.12
CA THR A 111 0.02 17.75 10.19
C THR A 111 1.38 17.35 10.77
N LEU A 112 2.46 17.89 10.19
CA LEU A 112 3.81 17.65 10.71
C LEU A 112 4.00 18.33 12.07
N ASN A 113 4.36 17.53 13.09
CA ASN A 113 4.88 18.00 14.36
C ASN A 113 6.04 17.09 14.83
N PRO A 114 7.22 17.18 14.17
CA PRO A 114 8.35 16.32 14.50
C PRO A 114 8.86 16.57 15.93
N GLN A 115 8.94 15.51 16.71
CA GLN A 115 9.48 15.51 18.07
C GLN A 115 10.75 14.67 18.13
N GLU A 116 11.67 15.05 19.02
CA GLU A 116 12.86 14.23 19.28
C GLU A 116 12.43 12.92 19.98
N ALA A 117 12.89 11.79 19.44
CA ALA A 117 12.70 10.47 20.02
C ALA A 117 13.88 9.58 19.61
N THR A 118 14.28 8.66 20.48
CA THR A 118 15.27 7.64 20.13
C THR A 118 14.65 6.53 19.28
N VAL A 119 15.47 5.74 18.59
CA VAL A 119 15.00 4.59 17.80
C VAL A 119 14.25 3.61 18.70
N GLU A 120 14.75 3.38 19.92
CA GLU A 120 14.11 2.48 20.89
C GLU A 120 12.73 2.98 21.32
N GLU A 121 12.58 4.30 21.51
CA GLU A 121 11.29 4.92 21.86
C GLU A 121 10.29 4.80 20.70
N ILE A 122 10.76 4.98 19.46
CA ILE A 122 9.97 4.84 18.23
C ILE A 122 9.49 3.39 18.08
N ASP A 123 10.38 2.40 18.22
CA ASP A 123 10.04 0.98 18.11
C ASP A 123 9.02 0.58 19.19
N ALA A 124 9.24 1.00 20.44
CA ALA A 124 8.32 0.74 21.54
C ALA A 124 6.94 1.39 21.34
N ALA A 125 6.89 2.59 20.75
CA ALA A 125 5.63 3.25 20.40
C ALA A 125 4.91 2.50 19.27
N TRP A 126 5.63 2.10 18.23
CA TRP A 126 5.08 1.36 17.09
C TRP A 126 4.43 0.04 17.52
N ASP A 127 5.13 -0.75 18.34
CA ASP A 127 4.61 -2.04 18.81
C ASP A 127 3.39 -1.88 19.74
N ARG A 128 3.40 -0.86 20.60
CA ARG A 128 2.27 -0.54 21.47
C ARG A 128 1.01 -0.19 20.67
N ILE A 129 1.13 0.71 19.69
CA ILE A 129 0.01 1.14 18.83
C ILE A 129 -0.49 -0.03 17.99
N LYS A 130 0.43 -0.83 17.42
CA LYS A 130 0.09 -2.05 16.68
C LYS A 130 -0.68 -3.06 17.53
N ALA A 131 -0.35 -3.20 18.82
CA ALA A 131 -1.07 -4.08 19.74
C ALA A 131 -2.49 -3.57 20.02
N GLN A 132 -2.67 -2.25 20.22
CA GLN A 132 -3.98 -1.63 20.41
C GLN A 132 -4.91 -1.86 19.21
N GLU A 133 -4.41 -1.64 17.99
CA GLU A 133 -5.18 -1.85 16.75
C GLU A 133 -5.62 -3.32 16.59
N LYS A 134 -4.79 -4.28 17.01
CA LYS A 134 -5.18 -5.71 16.99
C LYS A 134 -6.33 -6.00 17.95
N HIS A 135 -6.37 -5.35 19.11
CA HIS A 135 -7.47 -5.53 20.07
C HIS A 135 -8.78 -4.93 19.56
N GLU A 136 -8.73 -3.81 18.85
CA GLU A 136 -9.90 -3.18 18.22
C GLU A 136 -10.48 -4.03 17.08
N LEU A 137 -9.62 -4.65 16.26
CA LEU A 137 -10.01 -5.57 15.18
C LEU A 137 -10.49 -6.96 15.67
N HIS A 138 -10.33 -7.29 16.95
CA HIS A 138 -10.78 -8.56 17.56
C HIS A 138 -11.72 -8.33 18.76
N GLY A 139 -12.37 -7.17 18.85
CA GLY A 139 -13.43 -6.90 19.81
C GLY A 139 -14.65 -7.82 19.61
N PRO A 140 -15.58 -7.90 20.58
CA PRO A 140 -16.71 -8.83 20.57
C PRO A 140 -17.62 -8.77 19.33
N ASP A 141 -17.51 -7.71 18.51
CA ASP A 141 -18.29 -7.49 17.28
C ASP A 141 -17.46 -7.62 15.98
N SER A 142 -16.26 -8.22 16.01
CA SER A 142 -15.41 -8.34 14.82
C SER A 142 -15.72 -9.62 14.02
N PRO A 143 -15.91 -9.56 12.69
CA PRO A 143 -16.07 -10.76 11.87
C PRO A 143 -14.83 -11.65 11.96
N GLN A 144 -15.01 -12.90 12.39
CA GLN A 144 -13.96 -13.91 12.32
C GLN A 144 -13.82 -14.36 10.86
N TYR A 145 -12.68 -14.06 10.24
CA TYR A 145 -12.28 -14.63 8.96
C TYR A 145 -11.56 -15.97 9.16
#